data_AF-A0A937T8R1-F1
#
_entry.id   AF-A0A937T8R1-F1
#
_cell.length_a   1.000
_cell.length_b   1.000
_cell.length_c   1.000
_cell.angle_alpha   90.00
_cell.angle_beta   90.00
_cell.angle_gamma   90.00
#
_symmetry.space_group_name_H-M   'P 1'
#
loop_
_entity.id
_entity.type
_entity.pdbx_description
1 polymer ?
#
loop_
_entity_poly.entity_id
_entity_poly.type
_entity_poly.pdbx_seq_one_letter_code
_entity_poly.pdbx_strand_id
1 'polypeptide(L)'
;MPESDATLDASSSQRLPLRLRPDLQVHRDRFLGREQVVLKDPISLRYYRFEEEEYAILEMLDGESSLEQIQSEFERRFQPRKITLRELERFLGRAYRDSLIVSDAPGQGRELQTRHARRARAARHNALTNVLCIRFKGINPDRFLDGMNRCFGWVFSPAAFAVCLLLAISALLLMVTEFGTFRAKLPAFHDFFATGNWIWLAVSLATVKILHEIGHGLACKRFGGQCHEMGVMLLVLTPCLYCNVSDAWTVPGK
;
A
#
# COMPACT_ATOMS: atom_id res chain seq x y z
N MET A 1 -38.54 28.95 -8.41
CA MET A 1 -37.54 28.14 -7.70
C MET A 1 -36.12 28.57 -8.12
N PRO A 2 -35.64 29.78 -7.76
CA PRO A 2 -34.34 30.31 -8.21
C PRO A 2 -33.29 30.50 -7.08
N GLU A 3 -33.66 30.37 -5.80
CA GLU A 3 -32.76 30.74 -4.69
C GLU A 3 -31.63 29.73 -4.43
N SER A 4 -31.78 28.47 -4.90
CA SER A 4 -30.78 27.40 -4.69
C SER A 4 -29.53 27.55 -5.55
N ASP A 5 -29.64 28.08 -6.78
CA ASP A 5 -28.48 28.22 -7.68
C ASP A 5 -27.64 29.46 -7.32
N ALA A 6 -28.27 30.56 -6.91
CA ALA A 6 -27.58 31.79 -6.51
C ALA A 6 -26.67 31.61 -5.27
N THR A 7 -27.04 30.72 -4.34
CA THR A 7 -26.22 30.40 -3.16
C THR A 7 -25.01 29.52 -3.50
N LEU A 8 -25.09 28.70 -4.55
CA LEU A 8 -23.98 27.88 -5.01
C LEU A 8 -22.94 28.73 -5.75
N ASP A 9 -23.39 29.64 -6.62
CA ASP A 9 -22.52 30.59 -7.33
C ASP A 9 -21.72 31.49 -6.38
N ALA A 10 -22.35 31.98 -5.30
CA ALA A 10 -21.64 32.80 -4.30
C ALA A 10 -20.59 32.01 -3.51
N SER A 11 -20.79 30.70 -3.32
CA SER A 11 -19.86 29.82 -2.59
C SER A 11 -18.71 29.34 -3.47
N SER A 12 -18.89 29.24 -4.79
CA SER A 12 -17.84 28.79 -5.72
C SER A 12 -16.81 29.87 -6.03
N SER A 13 -17.20 31.15 -5.99
CA SER A 13 -16.28 32.28 -6.11
C SER A 13 -15.50 32.59 -4.81
N GLN A 14 -15.88 31.99 -3.67
CA GLN A 14 -15.18 32.21 -2.41
C GLN A 14 -13.82 31.48 -2.39
N ARG A 15 -12.82 32.09 -1.77
CA ARG A 15 -11.49 31.48 -1.59
C ARG A 15 -11.61 30.19 -0.81
N LEU A 16 -10.95 29.14 -1.29
CA LEU A 16 -10.85 27.88 -0.59
C LEU A 16 -9.60 27.86 0.28
N PRO A 17 -9.71 27.89 1.62
CA PRO A 17 -8.58 27.72 2.51
C PRO A 17 -8.21 26.23 2.59
N LEU A 18 -7.95 25.59 1.45
CA LEU A 18 -7.59 24.18 1.30
C LEU A 18 -6.23 24.08 0.62
N ARG A 19 -5.36 23.23 1.18
CA ARG A 19 -4.00 23.02 0.69
C ARG A 19 -3.65 21.55 0.66
N LEU A 20 -2.86 21.15 -0.34
CA LEU A 20 -2.25 19.83 -0.36
C LEU A 20 -1.28 19.69 0.82
N ARG A 21 -1.36 18.55 1.53
CA ARG A 21 -0.51 18.30 2.69
C ARG A 21 0.96 18.17 2.26
N PRO A 22 1.90 18.96 2.83
CA PRO A 22 3.26 19.10 2.30
C PRO A 22 4.19 17.91 2.60
N ASP A 23 3.82 17.02 3.51
CA ASP A 23 4.58 15.80 3.88
C ASP A 23 4.28 14.61 2.95
N LEU A 24 3.32 14.71 2.03
CA LEU A 24 2.99 13.64 1.08
C LEU A 24 4.16 13.42 0.11
N GLN A 25 4.53 12.17 -0.09
CA GLN A 25 5.57 11.79 -1.04
C GLN A 25 4.92 11.51 -2.40
N VAL A 26 5.40 12.21 -3.43
CA VAL A 26 4.86 12.13 -4.80
C VAL A 26 5.80 11.32 -5.68
N HIS A 27 5.28 10.25 -6.28
CA HIS A 27 6.00 9.43 -7.26
C HIS A 27 5.25 9.44 -8.60
N ARG A 28 5.92 9.81 -9.68
CA ARG A 28 5.36 9.72 -11.03
C ARG A 28 5.82 8.43 -11.69
N ASP A 29 4.88 7.66 -12.23
CA ASP A 29 5.18 6.40 -12.89
C ASP A 29 4.37 6.25 -14.19
N ARG A 30 4.89 5.46 -15.13
CA ARG A 30 4.21 5.15 -16.40
C ARG A 30 3.65 3.74 -16.33
N PHE A 31 2.37 3.63 -15.96
CA PHE A 31 1.68 2.36 -15.88
C PHE A 31 0.83 2.12 -17.13
N LEU A 32 1.08 1.02 -17.86
CA LEU A 32 0.33 0.65 -19.08
C LEU A 32 0.27 1.78 -20.14
N GLY A 33 1.34 2.55 -20.28
CA GLY A 33 1.44 3.63 -21.27
C GLY A 33 0.70 4.92 -20.91
N ARG A 34 0.14 5.04 -19.69
CA ARG A 34 -0.42 6.29 -19.16
C ARG A 34 0.44 6.82 -18.01
N GLU A 35 0.60 8.13 -17.93
CA GLU A 35 1.30 8.78 -16.82
C GLU A 35 0.36 8.83 -15.60
N GLN A 36 0.77 8.19 -14.52
CA GLN A 36 0.04 8.16 -13.25
C GLN A 36 0.91 8.75 -12.14
N VAL A 37 0.25 9.41 -11.20
CA VAL A 37 0.88 9.98 -10.01
C VAL A 37 0.43 9.19 -8.78
N VAL A 38 1.41 8.62 -8.06
CA VAL A 38 1.21 7.89 -6.81
C VAL A 38 1.56 8.80 -5.65
N LEU A 39 0.56 9.16 -4.85
CA LEU A 39 0.74 9.85 -3.57
C LEU A 39 0.86 8.83 -2.44
N LYS A 40 1.99 8.87 -1.72
CA LYS A 40 2.25 8.09 -0.52
C LYS A 40 2.11 8.97 0.71
N ASP A 41 1.21 8.58 1.60
CA ASP A 41 1.11 9.17 2.94
C ASP A 41 2.13 8.48 3.87
N PRO A 42 3.20 9.17 4.32
CA PRO A 42 4.24 8.54 5.14
C PRO A 42 3.77 8.17 6.55
N ILE A 43 2.67 8.76 7.02
CA ILE A 43 2.13 8.52 8.37
C ILE A 43 1.15 7.35 8.34
N SER A 44 0.21 7.36 7.39
CA SER A 44 -0.81 6.32 7.30
C SER A 44 -0.38 5.11 6.45
N LEU A 45 0.75 5.21 5.74
CA LEU A 45 1.28 4.22 4.80
C LEU A 45 0.25 3.78 3.75
N ARG A 46 -0.56 4.75 3.31
CA ARG A 46 -1.57 4.58 2.27
C ARG A 46 -1.07 5.16 0.96
N TYR A 47 -1.47 4.50 -0.12
CA TYR A 47 -1.14 4.85 -1.49
C TYR A 47 -2.42 5.28 -2.19
N TYR A 48 -2.34 6.41 -2.87
CA TYR A 48 -3.41 6.95 -3.67
C TYR A 48 -2.89 7.15 -5.08
N ARG A 49 -3.63 6.66 -6.06
CA ARG A 49 -3.29 6.80 -7.48
C ARG A 49 -4.19 7.84 -8.08
N PHE A 50 -3.57 8.77 -8.78
CA PHE A 50 -4.23 9.85 -9.50
C PHE A 50 -3.75 9.84 -10.93
N GLU A 51 -4.64 10.18 -11.86
CA GLU A 51 -4.22 10.59 -13.20
C GLU A 51 -3.55 11.98 -13.11
N GLU A 52 -2.73 12.34 -14.10
CA GLU A 52 -2.00 13.63 -14.10
C GLU A 52 -2.95 14.83 -13.93
N GLU A 53 -4.17 14.75 -14.49
CA GLU A 53 -5.13 15.84 -14.41
C GLU A 53 -5.73 15.97 -12.99
N GLU A 54 -6.03 14.86 -12.33
CA GLU A 54 -6.53 14.86 -10.95
C GLU A 54 -5.47 15.38 -9.97
N TYR A 55 -4.21 14.97 -10.19
CA TYR A 55 -3.10 15.44 -9.38
C TYR A 55 -2.84 16.94 -9.59
N ALA A 56 -2.97 17.45 -10.82
CA ALA A 56 -2.85 18.87 -11.09
C ALA A 56 -3.89 19.72 -10.34
N ILE A 57 -5.12 19.22 -10.15
CA ILE A 57 -6.12 19.89 -9.30
C ILE A 57 -5.60 20.02 -7.86
N LEU A 58 -4.97 18.97 -7.32
CA LEU A 58 -4.39 19.01 -5.98
C LEU A 58 -3.21 19.99 -5.88
N GLU A 59 -2.39 20.12 -6.92
CA GLU A 59 -1.31 21.11 -6.98
C GLU A 59 -1.82 22.56 -7.04
N MET A 60 -3.00 22.79 -7.63
CA MET A 60 -3.64 24.11 -7.69
C MET A 60 -4.21 24.56 -6.33
N LEU A 61 -4.28 23.68 -5.33
CA LEU A 61 -4.76 24.02 -3.98
C LEU A 61 -3.68 24.75 -3.18
N ASP A 62 -3.61 26.06 -3.36
CA ASP A 62 -2.67 26.97 -2.68
C ASP A 62 -3.21 27.57 -1.37
N GLY A 63 -4.52 27.46 -1.13
CA GLY A 63 -5.22 28.02 0.03
C GLY A 63 -5.90 29.36 -0.24
N GLU A 64 -5.75 29.91 -1.44
CA GLU A 64 -6.28 31.23 -1.83
C GLU A 64 -7.19 31.16 -3.07
N SER A 65 -6.99 30.15 -3.92
CA SER A 65 -7.76 29.96 -5.16
C SER A 65 -9.23 29.60 -4.90
N SER A 66 -10.14 30.09 -5.74
CA SER A 66 -11.56 29.71 -5.72
C SER A 66 -11.83 28.46 -6.57
N LEU A 67 -13.01 27.82 -6.39
CA LEU A 67 -13.39 26.65 -7.18
C LEU A 67 -13.47 26.96 -8.68
N GLU A 68 -13.98 28.14 -9.03
CA GLU A 68 -14.09 28.62 -10.41
C GLU A 68 -12.72 28.89 -11.05
N GLN A 69 -11.78 29.42 -10.27
CA GLN A 69 -10.40 29.65 -10.73
C GLN A 69 -9.70 28.33 -11.02
N ILE A 70 -9.83 27.36 -10.11
CA ILE A 70 -9.29 26.00 -10.30
C ILE A 70 -9.92 25.32 -11.52
N GLN A 71 -11.25 25.42 -11.68
CA GLN A 71 -11.95 24.88 -12.85
C GLN A 71 -11.44 25.52 -14.15
N SER A 72 -11.36 26.84 -14.20
CA SER A 72 -10.91 27.57 -15.39
C SER A 72 -9.45 27.24 -15.73
N GLU A 73 -8.59 27.13 -14.72
CA GLU A 73 -7.19 26.76 -14.90
C GLU A 73 -7.03 25.31 -15.39
N PHE A 74 -7.83 24.39 -14.83
CA PHE A 74 -7.88 23.00 -15.27
C PHE A 74 -8.28 22.88 -16.75
N GLU A 75 -9.37 23.54 -17.15
CA GLU A 75 -9.85 23.53 -18.53
C GLU A 75 -8.84 24.17 -19.50
N ARG A 76 -8.10 25.18 -19.04
CA ARG A 76 -7.02 25.80 -19.82
C ARG A 76 -5.85 24.83 -20.04
N ARG A 77 -5.47 24.07 -19.01
CA ARG A 77 -4.29 23.19 -19.04
C ARG A 77 -4.55 21.85 -19.73
N PHE A 78 -5.77 21.32 -19.68
CA PHE A 78 -6.10 19.95 -20.12
C PHE A 78 -7.16 19.88 -21.24
N GLN A 79 -7.13 20.79 -22.22
CA GLN A 79 -8.06 20.74 -23.36
C GLN A 79 -7.94 19.41 -24.14
N PRO A 80 -9.05 18.79 -24.59
CA PRO A 80 -10.45 19.24 -24.54
C PRO A 80 -11.23 18.77 -23.29
N ARG A 81 -10.57 18.26 -22.25
CA ARG A 81 -11.25 17.79 -21.03
C ARG A 81 -11.84 18.97 -20.26
N LYS A 82 -13.05 18.77 -19.76
CA LYS A 82 -13.78 19.73 -18.92
C LYS A 82 -14.18 19.05 -17.62
N ILE A 83 -14.23 19.82 -16.54
CA ILE A 83 -14.67 19.35 -15.23
C ILE A 83 -15.78 20.25 -14.72
N THR A 84 -16.83 19.66 -14.16
CA THR A 84 -17.92 20.43 -13.55
C THR A 84 -17.56 20.83 -12.11
N LEU A 85 -18.11 21.95 -11.61
CA LEU A 85 -17.94 22.36 -10.20
C LEU A 85 -18.34 21.25 -9.23
N ARG A 86 -19.44 20.53 -9.50
CA ARG A 86 -19.89 19.40 -8.66
C ARG A 86 -18.93 18.21 -8.66
N GLU A 87 -18.21 17.97 -9.76
CA GLU A 87 -17.16 16.93 -9.81
C GLU A 87 -15.94 17.35 -9.01
N LEU A 88 -15.55 18.62 -9.14
CA LEU A 88 -14.46 19.21 -8.38
C LEU A 88 -14.75 19.15 -6.87
N GLU A 89 -15.93 19.56 -6.42
CA GLU A 89 -16.36 19.45 -5.01
C GLU A 89 -16.36 18.00 -4.51
N ARG A 90 -16.88 17.05 -5.30
CA ARG A 90 -16.86 15.62 -4.94
C ARG A 90 -15.44 15.07 -4.85
N PHE A 91 -14.53 15.53 -5.72
CA PHE A 91 -13.13 15.17 -5.69
C PHE A 91 -12.44 15.72 -4.44
N LEU A 92 -12.58 17.02 -4.17
CA LEU A 92 -12.03 17.67 -2.97
C LEU A 92 -12.60 17.05 -1.68
N GLY A 93 -13.89 16.75 -1.65
CA GLY A 93 -14.52 16.06 -0.52
C GLY A 93 -13.95 14.66 -0.29
N ARG A 94 -13.57 13.93 -1.35
CA ARG A 94 -12.84 12.65 -1.22
C ARG A 94 -11.43 12.88 -0.69
N ALA A 95 -10.65 13.77 -1.31
CA ALA A 95 -9.29 14.08 -0.89
C ALA A 95 -9.21 14.55 0.57
N TYR A 96 -10.19 15.33 1.03
CA TYR A 96 -10.30 15.77 2.41
C TYR A 96 -10.64 14.63 3.37
N ARG A 97 -11.58 13.73 3.00
CA ARG A 97 -11.89 12.53 3.78
C ARG A 97 -10.72 11.55 3.87
N ASP A 98 -9.89 11.50 2.83
CA ASP A 98 -8.66 10.71 2.80
C ASP A 98 -7.48 11.40 3.48
N SER A 99 -7.67 12.60 4.03
CA SER A 99 -6.65 13.37 4.76
C SER A 99 -5.44 13.74 3.88
N LEU A 100 -5.67 13.89 2.57
CA LEU A 100 -4.68 14.36 1.60
C LEU A 100 -4.61 15.89 1.54
N ILE A 101 -5.72 16.58 1.83
CA ILE A 101 -5.80 18.04 1.87
C ILE A 101 -6.17 18.51 3.27
N VAL A 102 -5.59 19.64 3.68
CA VAL A 102 -5.79 20.27 4.99
C VAL A 102 -6.43 21.62 4.77
N SER A 103 -7.25 22.06 5.73
CA SER A 103 -7.80 23.40 5.72
C SER A 103 -7.05 24.30 6.69
N ASP A 104 -6.64 25.48 6.23
CA ASP A 104 -5.97 26.51 7.04
C ASP A 104 -6.96 27.36 7.87
N ALA A 105 -8.26 27.03 7.84
CA ALA A 105 -9.29 27.76 8.59
C ALA A 105 -9.11 27.58 10.13
N PRO A 106 -8.92 28.67 10.90
CA PRO A 106 -8.73 28.59 12.35
C PRO A 106 -9.98 28.03 13.05
N GLY A 107 -9.80 27.11 14.00
CA GLY A 107 -10.88 26.58 14.87
C GLY A 107 -11.25 25.10 14.68
N GLN A 108 -10.70 24.39 13.68
CA GLN A 108 -11.07 22.98 13.43
C GLN A 108 -10.35 21.92 14.28
N GLY A 109 -9.46 22.30 15.21
CA GLY A 109 -8.76 21.34 16.07
C GLY A 109 -9.70 20.40 16.86
N ARG A 110 -10.87 20.91 17.28
CA ARG A 110 -11.92 20.13 17.97
C ARG A 110 -12.64 19.16 17.05
N GLU A 111 -12.79 19.51 15.77
CA GLU A 111 -13.41 18.64 14.77
C GLU A 111 -12.47 17.53 14.31
N LEU A 112 -11.18 17.81 14.20
CA LEU A 112 -10.14 16.80 13.98
C LEU A 112 -10.09 15.77 15.12
N GLN A 113 -10.13 16.22 16.39
CA GLN A 113 -10.14 15.32 17.56
C GLN A 113 -11.39 14.42 17.62
N THR A 114 -12.58 14.97 17.39
CA THR A 114 -13.83 14.18 17.37
C THR A 114 -13.84 13.17 16.22
N ARG A 115 -13.25 13.51 15.07
CA ARG A 115 -13.06 12.58 13.94
C ARG A 115 -12.05 11.48 14.24
N HIS A 116 -10.93 11.77 14.90
CA HIS A 116 -9.99 10.74 15.37
C HIS A 116 -10.69 9.74 16.29
N ALA A 117 -11.52 10.20 17.22
CA ALA A 117 -12.30 9.33 18.10
C ALA A 117 -13.32 8.48 17.31
N ARG A 118 -13.98 9.05 16.30
CA ARG A 118 -14.93 8.33 15.44
C ARG A 118 -14.24 7.30 14.54
N ARG A 119 -13.08 7.63 13.95
CA ARG A 119 -12.23 6.68 13.20
C ARG A 119 -11.70 5.57 14.10
N ALA A 120 -11.28 5.87 15.32
CA ALA A 120 -10.84 4.85 16.28
C ALA A 120 -11.98 3.90 16.67
N ARG A 121 -13.19 4.40 16.88
CA ARG A 121 -14.39 3.56 17.11
C ARG A 121 -14.74 2.73 15.88
N ALA A 122 -14.73 3.31 14.69
CA ALA A 122 -14.99 2.59 13.44
C ALA A 122 -13.92 1.52 13.16
N ALA A 123 -12.65 1.80 13.46
CA ALA A 123 -11.56 0.83 13.35
C ALA A 123 -11.73 -0.33 14.34
N ARG A 124 -12.12 -0.06 15.59
CA ARG A 124 -12.46 -1.10 16.58
C ARG A 124 -13.67 -1.92 16.13
N HIS A 125 -14.71 -1.27 15.61
CA HIS A 125 -15.88 -1.96 15.09
C HIS A 125 -15.53 -2.84 13.88
N ASN A 126 -14.72 -2.33 12.95
CA ASN A 126 -14.22 -3.10 11.81
C ASN A 126 -13.29 -4.25 12.23
N ALA A 127 -12.52 -4.10 13.30
CA ALA A 127 -11.72 -5.19 13.85
C ALA A 127 -12.60 -6.28 14.49
N LEU A 128 -13.73 -5.88 15.09
CA LEU A 128 -14.73 -6.80 15.64
C LEU A 128 -15.59 -7.48 14.58
N THR A 129 -15.87 -6.83 13.45
CA THR A 129 -16.62 -7.44 12.33
C THR A 129 -15.73 -8.27 11.41
N ASN A 130 -14.43 -7.94 11.31
CA ASN A 130 -13.44 -8.73 10.58
C ASN A 130 -12.68 -9.72 11.48
N VAL A 131 -13.39 -10.54 12.26
CA VAL A 131 -12.78 -11.63 13.06
C VAL A 131 -11.97 -12.58 12.16
N LEU A 132 -12.35 -12.70 10.88
CA LEU A 132 -11.66 -13.53 9.89
C LEU A 132 -10.32 -12.94 9.42
N CYS A 133 -9.99 -11.68 9.73
CA CYS A 133 -8.77 -11.01 9.29
C CYS A 133 -8.32 -9.98 10.35
N ILE A 134 -7.80 -10.48 11.48
CA ILE A 134 -7.26 -9.62 12.53
C ILE A 134 -5.77 -9.43 12.27
N ARG A 135 -5.35 -8.19 12.01
CA ARG A 135 -3.96 -7.82 11.78
C ARG A 135 -3.34 -7.27 13.05
N PHE A 136 -2.31 -7.94 13.56
CA PHE A 136 -1.48 -7.42 14.63
C PHE A 136 -0.27 -6.72 14.01
N LYS A 137 -0.32 -5.38 14.03
CA LYS A 137 0.78 -4.54 13.57
C LYS A 137 2.02 -4.86 14.39
N GLY A 138 3.02 -5.45 13.76
CA GLY A 138 4.24 -5.88 14.42
C GLY A 138 5.33 -4.81 14.40
N ILE A 139 6.58 -5.28 14.36
CA ILE A 139 7.79 -4.47 14.46
C ILE A 139 8.07 -3.82 13.11
N ASN A 140 8.63 -2.60 13.08
CA ASN A 140 9.18 -2.01 11.86
C ASN A 140 10.51 -2.71 11.52
N PRO A 141 10.58 -3.54 10.47
CA PRO A 141 11.75 -4.36 10.16
C PRO A 141 12.79 -3.60 9.32
N ASP A 142 12.56 -2.33 8.98
CA ASP A 142 13.27 -1.65 7.90
C ASP A 142 14.80 -1.63 8.11
N ARG A 143 15.25 -1.35 9.34
CA ARG A 143 16.69 -1.37 9.70
C ARG A 143 17.32 -2.75 9.65
N PHE A 144 16.55 -3.78 10.03
CA PHE A 144 17.01 -5.17 9.96
C PHE A 144 17.15 -5.61 8.50
N LEU A 145 16.16 -5.24 7.67
CA LEU A 145 16.20 -5.49 6.23
C LEU A 145 17.30 -4.70 5.52
N ASP A 146 17.66 -3.50 5.97
CA ASP A 146 18.83 -2.75 5.45
C ASP A 146 20.13 -3.54 5.63
N GLY A 147 20.36 -4.04 6.85
CA GLY A 147 21.52 -4.86 7.17
C GLY A 147 21.56 -6.12 6.31
N MET A 148 20.43 -6.83 6.23
CA MET A 148 20.32 -8.03 5.40
C MET A 148 20.48 -7.76 3.91
N ASN A 149 19.94 -6.66 3.38
CA ASN A 149 20.06 -6.31 1.96
C ASN A 149 21.52 -6.07 1.56
N ARG A 150 22.33 -5.51 2.46
CA ARG A 150 23.76 -5.36 2.23
C ARG A 150 24.48 -6.70 2.11
N CYS A 151 24.13 -7.68 2.96
CA CYS A 151 24.78 -8.99 2.97
C CYS A 151 24.22 -9.97 1.93
N PHE A 152 22.91 -9.93 1.68
CA PHE A 152 22.18 -10.91 0.85
C PHE A 152 21.66 -10.33 -0.47
N GLY A 153 21.91 -9.06 -0.76
CA GLY A 153 21.48 -8.43 -2.01
C GLY A 153 22.01 -9.11 -3.27
N TRP A 154 23.11 -9.88 -3.17
CA TRP A 154 23.66 -10.67 -4.27
C TRP A 154 22.76 -11.85 -4.69
N VAL A 155 21.85 -12.31 -3.82
CA VAL A 155 20.89 -13.40 -4.13
C VAL A 155 19.94 -13.01 -5.26
N PHE A 156 19.68 -11.71 -5.45
CA PHE A 156 18.86 -11.19 -6.55
C PHE A 156 19.69 -10.88 -7.82
N SER A 157 20.94 -11.34 -7.90
CA SER A 157 21.75 -11.19 -9.11
C SER A 157 21.37 -12.21 -10.19
N PRO A 158 21.57 -11.91 -11.49
CA PRO A 158 21.35 -12.88 -12.57
C PRO A 158 22.15 -14.18 -12.38
N ALA A 159 23.36 -14.10 -11.80
CA ALA A 159 24.19 -15.26 -11.50
C ALA A 159 23.56 -16.15 -10.42
N ALA A 160 23.07 -15.57 -9.32
CA ALA A 160 22.36 -16.31 -8.28
C ALA A 160 21.07 -16.95 -8.81
N PHE A 161 20.34 -16.25 -9.70
CA PHE A 161 19.18 -16.82 -10.39
C PHE A 161 19.57 -18.03 -11.26
N ALA A 162 20.64 -17.93 -12.05
CA ALA A 162 21.12 -19.04 -12.88
C ALA A 162 21.54 -20.26 -12.04
N VAL A 163 22.23 -20.04 -10.92
CA VAL A 163 22.59 -21.11 -9.98
C VAL A 163 21.35 -21.75 -9.37
N CYS A 164 20.38 -20.94 -8.93
CA CYS A 164 19.12 -21.43 -8.39
C CYS A 164 18.33 -22.25 -9.41
N LEU A 165 18.26 -21.77 -10.65
CA LEU A 165 17.61 -22.48 -11.76
C LEU A 165 18.32 -23.81 -12.06
N LEU A 166 19.65 -23.82 -12.08
CA LEU A 166 20.43 -25.04 -12.28
C LEU A 166 20.15 -26.05 -11.16
N LEU A 167 20.18 -25.62 -9.90
CA LEU A 167 19.85 -26.48 -8.75
C LEU A 167 18.42 -27.02 -8.82
N ALA A 168 17.44 -26.21 -9.22
CA ALA A 168 16.06 -26.63 -9.39
C ALA A 168 15.92 -27.68 -10.50
N ILE A 169 16.61 -27.48 -11.64
CA ILE A 169 16.65 -28.45 -12.73
C ILE A 169 17.34 -29.75 -12.27
N SER A 170 18.47 -29.67 -11.58
CA SER A 170 19.17 -30.84 -11.04
C SER A 170 18.29 -31.62 -10.06
N ALA A 171 17.59 -30.94 -9.15
CA ALA A 171 16.67 -31.56 -8.20
C ALA A 171 15.49 -32.23 -8.91
N LEU A 172 14.93 -31.59 -9.94
CA LEU A 172 13.86 -32.16 -10.76
C LEU A 172 14.34 -33.40 -11.53
N LEU A 173 15.53 -33.34 -12.13
CA LEU A 173 16.13 -34.48 -12.83
C LEU A 173 16.33 -35.65 -11.87
N LEU A 174 16.92 -35.42 -10.71
CA LEU A 174 17.07 -36.43 -9.65
C LEU A 174 15.72 -37.03 -9.24
N MET A 175 14.69 -36.21 -9.06
CA MET A 175 13.35 -36.67 -8.71
C MET A 175 12.75 -37.56 -9.80
N VAL A 176 12.96 -37.24 -11.07
CA VAL A 176 12.44 -38.02 -12.21
C VAL A 176 13.23 -39.31 -12.40
N THR A 177 14.57 -39.27 -12.31
CA THR A 177 15.42 -40.45 -12.49
C THR A 177 15.28 -41.45 -11.33
N GLU A 178 15.18 -40.95 -10.10
CA GLU A 178 15.08 -41.75 -8.88
C GLU A 178 13.66 -41.77 -8.31
N PHE A 179 12.65 -41.68 -9.18
CA PHE A 179 11.25 -41.58 -8.75
C PHE A 179 10.81 -42.75 -7.85
N GLY A 180 11.30 -43.96 -8.13
CA GLY A 180 11.03 -45.15 -7.31
C GLY A 180 11.57 -45.01 -5.88
N THR A 181 12.82 -44.57 -5.75
CA THR A 181 13.49 -44.31 -4.46
C THR A 181 12.81 -43.16 -3.71
N PHE A 182 12.44 -42.09 -4.42
CA PHE A 182 11.73 -40.95 -3.86
C PHE A 182 10.36 -41.36 -3.29
N ARG A 183 9.58 -42.14 -4.04
CA ARG A 183 8.28 -42.66 -3.59
C ARG A 183 8.41 -43.61 -2.40
N ALA A 184 9.45 -44.42 -2.35
CA ALA A 184 9.69 -45.34 -1.23
C ALA A 184 10.11 -44.63 0.07
N LYS A 185 10.77 -43.47 -0.03
CA LYS A 185 11.25 -42.68 1.12
C LYS A 185 10.27 -41.58 1.55
N LEU A 186 9.20 -41.33 0.79
CA LEU A 186 8.15 -40.40 1.16
C LEU A 186 7.40 -40.94 2.38
N PRO A 187 7.45 -40.26 3.55
CA PRO A 187 6.65 -40.64 4.69
C PRO A 187 5.17 -40.61 4.33
N ALA A 188 4.36 -41.45 4.96
CA ALA A 188 2.93 -41.37 4.76
C ALA A 188 2.40 -40.06 5.35
N PHE A 189 1.32 -39.50 4.78
CA PHE A 189 0.75 -38.23 5.26
C PHE A 189 0.47 -38.21 6.77
N HIS A 190 0.14 -39.36 7.37
CA HIS A 190 -0.12 -39.47 8.81
C HIS A 190 1.14 -39.39 9.68
N ASP A 191 2.32 -39.74 9.16
CA ASP A 191 3.59 -39.65 9.90
C ASP A 191 4.04 -38.20 10.12
N PHE A 192 3.65 -37.30 9.21
CA PHE A 192 3.90 -35.86 9.34
C PHE A 192 3.11 -35.23 10.49
N PHE A 193 1.86 -35.69 10.70
CA PHE A 193 0.97 -35.19 11.77
C PHE A 193 1.00 -36.08 13.02
N ALA A 194 1.93 -37.03 13.10
CA ALA A 194 2.11 -37.86 14.29
C ALA A 194 2.41 -36.98 15.52
N THR A 195 1.88 -37.39 16.68
CA THR A 195 1.93 -36.63 17.93
C THR A 195 3.35 -36.39 18.48
N GLY A 196 4.37 -37.07 17.95
CA GLY A 196 5.79 -36.79 18.24
C GLY A 196 6.42 -35.71 17.33
N ASN A 197 5.88 -35.49 16.13
CA ASN A 197 6.49 -34.66 15.09
C ASN A 197 5.84 -33.27 14.95
N TRP A 198 4.66 -33.04 15.54
CA TRP A 198 3.93 -31.79 15.35
C TRP A 198 4.70 -30.54 15.83
N ILE A 199 5.54 -30.65 16.86
CA ILE A 199 6.39 -29.53 17.32
C ILE A 199 7.43 -29.17 16.25
N TRP A 200 8.12 -30.18 15.70
CA TRP A 200 9.09 -29.98 14.62
C TRP A 200 8.44 -29.48 13.33
N LEU A 201 7.24 -29.97 13.03
CA LEU A 201 6.42 -29.48 11.93
C LEU A 201 6.05 -27.99 12.15
N ALA A 202 5.61 -27.62 13.35
CA ALA A 202 5.26 -26.24 13.67
C ALA A 202 6.47 -25.31 13.58
N VAL A 203 7.62 -25.71 14.13
CA VAL A 203 8.87 -24.94 14.08
C VAL A 203 9.38 -24.79 12.65
N SER A 204 9.37 -25.86 11.85
CA SER A 204 9.82 -25.81 10.46
C SER A 204 8.90 -24.92 9.61
N LEU A 205 7.59 -25.06 9.73
CA LEU A 205 6.61 -24.20 9.04
C LEU A 205 6.77 -22.73 9.44
N ALA A 206 6.90 -22.45 10.73
CA ALA A 206 7.14 -21.09 11.22
C ALA A 206 8.44 -20.53 10.65
N THR A 207 9.53 -21.29 10.68
CA THR A 207 10.84 -20.86 10.15
C THR A 207 10.78 -20.57 8.66
N VAL A 208 10.19 -21.47 7.86
CA VAL A 208 10.02 -21.27 6.41
C VAL A 208 9.19 -20.03 6.14
N LYS A 209 8.09 -19.83 6.87
CA LYS A 209 7.25 -18.63 6.71
C LYS A 209 7.98 -17.35 7.09
N ILE A 210 8.74 -17.34 8.21
CA ILE A 210 9.57 -16.18 8.59
C ILE A 210 10.54 -15.84 7.46
N LEU A 211 11.28 -16.83 6.96
CA LEU A 211 12.24 -16.64 5.88
C LEU A 211 11.57 -16.17 4.58
N HIS A 212 10.37 -16.67 4.29
CA HIS A 212 9.57 -16.26 3.12
C HIS A 212 9.14 -14.80 3.21
N GLU A 213 8.58 -14.38 4.34
CA GLU A 213 8.18 -12.98 4.56
C GLU A 213 9.39 -12.04 4.53
N ILE A 214 10.54 -12.45 5.11
CA ILE A 214 11.80 -11.71 4.99
C ILE A 214 12.23 -11.61 3.53
N GLY A 215 12.10 -12.69 2.75
CA GLY A 215 12.39 -12.72 1.32
C GLY A 215 11.54 -11.71 0.53
N HIS A 216 10.25 -11.61 0.84
CA HIS A 216 9.36 -10.59 0.27
C HIS A 216 9.82 -9.17 0.63
N GLY A 217 10.13 -8.90 1.90
CA GLY A 217 10.63 -7.59 2.33
C GLY A 217 11.95 -7.21 1.67
N LEU A 218 12.87 -8.18 1.54
CA LEU A 218 14.18 -8.00 0.93
C LEU A 218 14.06 -7.72 -0.59
N ALA A 219 13.18 -8.43 -1.28
CA ALA A 219 12.87 -8.18 -2.68
C ALA A 219 12.31 -6.77 -2.87
N CYS A 220 11.28 -6.39 -2.10
CA CYS A 220 10.69 -5.05 -2.14
C CYS A 220 11.77 -3.97 -1.96
N LYS A 221 12.67 -4.17 -0.99
CA LYS A 221 13.77 -3.25 -0.69
C LYS A 221 14.82 -3.15 -1.80
N ARG A 222 15.18 -4.28 -2.42
CA ARG A 222 16.14 -4.32 -3.52
C ARG A 222 15.63 -3.57 -4.76
N PHE A 223 14.32 -3.61 -5.00
CA PHE A 223 13.69 -2.91 -6.13
C PHE A 223 13.30 -1.45 -5.80
N GLY A 224 13.66 -0.93 -4.61
CA GLY A 224 13.49 0.48 -4.25
C GLY A 224 12.26 0.80 -3.40
N GLY A 225 11.49 -0.21 -2.99
CA GLY A 225 10.44 -0.06 -1.99
C GLY A 225 10.97 -0.07 -0.55
N GLN A 226 10.13 0.27 0.42
CA GLN A 226 10.42 0.18 1.84
C GLN A 226 9.45 -0.80 2.50
N CYS A 227 9.89 -1.53 3.53
CA CYS A 227 8.99 -2.38 4.31
C CYS A 227 8.83 -1.79 5.70
N HIS A 228 7.70 -1.14 5.92
CA HIS A 228 7.44 -0.41 7.16
C HIS A 228 6.81 -1.28 8.26
N GLU A 229 6.30 -2.46 7.92
CA GLU A 229 5.52 -3.29 8.83
C GLU A 229 5.66 -4.78 8.51
N MET A 230 6.10 -5.56 9.50
CA MET A 230 6.03 -7.03 9.50
C MET A 230 5.33 -7.48 10.77
N GLY A 231 4.43 -8.45 10.68
CA GLY A 231 3.65 -8.89 11.84
C GLY A 231 2.97 -10.23 11.66
N VAL A 232 2.00 -10.48 12.54
CA VAL A 232 1.15 -11.68 12.51
C VAL A 232 -0.28 -11.25 12.20
N MET A 233 -0.93 -11.95 11.30
CA MET A 233 -2.34 -11.79 10.97
C MET A 233 -3.05 -13.12 11.22
N LEU A 234 -4.20 -13.07 11.89
CA LEU A 234 -5.11 -14.21 11.98
C LEU A 234 -6.04 -14.18 10.77
N LEU A 235 -5.83 -15.12 9.84
CA LEU A 235 -6.71 -15.34 8.71
C LEU A 235 -7.55 -16.59 8.99
N VAL A 236 -8.86 -16.42 9.18
CA VAL A 236 -9.78 -17.51 9.58
C VAL A 236 -9.23 -18.26 10.81
N LEU A 237 -8.86 -17.51 11.85
CA LEU A 237 -8.25 -18.00 13.10
C LEU A 237 -6.90 -18.74 12.94
N THR A 238 -6.34 -18.80 11.73
CA THR A 238 -5.03 -19.39 11.48
C THR A 238 -3.96 -18.29 11.53
N PRO A 239 -2.93 -18.41 12.37
CA PRO A 239 -1.85 -17.43 12.43
C PRO A 239 -1.00 -17.50 11.17
N CYS A 240 -0.89 -16.37 10.48
CA CYS A 240 -0.08 -16.18 9.29
C CYS A 240 0.86 -15.00 9.54
N LEU A 241 2.15 -15.18 9.26
CA LEU A 241 3.07 -14.05 9.20
C LEU A 241 2.76 -13.22 7.95
N TYR A 242 2.94 -11.91 8.03
CA TYR A 242 2.83 -11.02 6.88
C TYR A 242 3.94 -9.98 6.86
N CYS A 243 4.39 -9.67 5.65
CA CYS A 243 5.25 -8.54 5.33
C CYS A 243 4.47 -7.51 4.50
N ASN A 244 4.38 -6.27 4.98
CA ASN A 244 3.79 -5.19 4.21
C ASN A 244 4.76 -4.73 3.12
N VAL A 245 4.52 -5.20 1.90
CA VAL A 245 5.23 -4.82 0.67
C VAL A 245 4.44 -3.82 -0.18
N SER A 246 3.57 -3.00 0.43
CA SER A 246 2.77 -2.03 -0.32
C SER A 246 3.63 -0.98 -1.05
N ASP A 247 4.84 -0.70 -0.59
CA ASP A 247 5.80 0.11 -1.34
C ASP A 247 6.25 -0.54 -2.67
N ALA A 248 5.96 -1.81 -2.93
CA ALA A 248 6.13 -2.40 -4.26
C ALA A 248 5.31 -1.65 -5.32
N TRP A 249 4.21 -1.00 -4.93
CA TRP A 249 3.40 -0.17 -5.82
C TRP A 249 4.07 1.15 -6.25
N THR A 250 5.18 1.54 -5.60
CA THR A 250 6.01 2.69 -5.99
C THR A 250 7.27 2.29 -6.77
N VAL A 251 7.48 1.00 -6.98
CA VAL A 251 8.61 0.51 -7.79
C VAL A 251 8.31 0.81 -9.26
N PRO A 252 9.18 1.57 -9.97
CA PRO A 252 8.96 1.90 -11.37
C PRO A 252 8.84 0.63 -12.21
N GLY A 253 7.84 0.58 -13.11
CA GLY A 253 7.80 -0.43 -14.15
C GLY A 253 9.01 -0.27 -15.08
N LYS A 254 9.98 -1.18 -14.99
CA LYS A 254 11.05 -1.29 -15.98
C LYS A 254 10.61 -2.13 -17.18
#